data_AF-A0A098G508-F1
#
_entry.id   AF-A0A098G508-F1
#
_cell.length_a   1.000
_cell.length_b   1.000
_cell.length_c   1.000
_cell.angle_alpha   90.00
_cell.angle_beta   90.00
_cell.angle_gamma   90.00
#
_symmetry.space_group_name_H-M   'P 1'
#
loop_
_entity.id
_entity.type
_entity.pdbx_description
1 polymer ?
#
loop_
_entity_poly.entity_id
_entity_poly.type
_entity_poly.pdbx_seq_one_letter_code
_entity_poly.pdbx_strand_id
1 'polypeptide(L)'
;MPYFLKRMTVNEFYNHIKALPIGQLVKLNKEYADPFIQISTREENTQNELQQLTSRLSFQKEKLATLNEASSQIDKDEQRWRAQYQSIEGGRTERYLQRSTLIGCSPSQSHSISVMTCTNEISLLERRIENIEKRIEAIANDKALLIQELKMINRFISDLRQAVISEPTMGISAM
;
A
#
# COMPACT_ATOMS: atom_id res chain seq x y z
N MET A 1 17.13 -20.21 5.69
CA MET A 1 15.68 -19.86 5.57
C MET A 1 15.30 -18.86 6.66
N PRO A 2 15.46 -17.55 6.41
CA PRO A 2 15.12 -16.46 7.35
C PRO A 2 13.60 -16.37 7.64
N TYR A 3 13.17 -15.56 8.61
CA TYR A 3 11.78 -15.48 9.14
C TYR A 3 11.40 -16.59 10.13
N PHE A 4 12.31 -16.96 11.01
CA PHE A 4 12.03 -17.93 12.06
C PHE A 4 10.98 -17.44 13.06
N LEU A 5 11.04 -16.18 13.47
CA LEU A 5 10.12 -15.57 14.44
C LEU A 5 8.69 -15.42 13.93
N LYS A 6 8.44 -15.69 12.64
CA LYS A 6 7.08 -15.86 12.12
C LYS A 6 6.46 -17.23 12.45
N ARG A 7 7.28 -18.21 12.80
CA ARG A 7 6.89 -19.62 12.94
C ARG A 7 7.21 -20.20 14.32
N MET A 8 8.07 -19.53 15.08
CA MET A 8 8.48 -19.95 16.41
C MET A 8 8.67 -18.72 17.31
N THR A 9 8.62 -18.96 18.61
CA THR A 9 8.89 -17.95 19.63
C THR A 9 10.37 -17.59 19.69
N VAL A 10 10.68 -16.46 20.34
CA VAL A 10 12.07 -16.02 20.56
C VAL A 10 12.89 -17.09 21.30
N ASN A 11 12.29 -17.78 22.28
CA ASN A 11 12.97 -18.83 23.05
C ASN A 11 13.28 -20.06 22.19
N GLU A 12 12.34 -20.48 21.35
CA GLU A 12 12.55 -21.58 20.41
C GLU A 12 13.63 -21.25 19.40
N PHE A 13 13.63 -20.01 18.87
CA PHE A 13 14.69 -19.55 17.97
C PHE A 13 16.04 -19.49 18.68
N TYR A 14 16.10 -19.01 19.92
CA TYR A 14 17.32 -18.99 20.72
C TYR A 14 17.88 -20.40 20.94
N ASN A 15 17.03 -21.36 21.30
CA ASN A 15 17.42 -22.76 21.47
C ASN A 15 17.90 -23.38 20.14
N HIS A 16 17.25 -23.02 19.03
CA HIS A 16 17.64 -23.45 17.70
C HIS A 16 19.04 -22.95 17.34
N ILE A 17 19.33 -21.65 17.47
CA ILE A 17 20.66 -21.11 17.14
C ILE A 17 21.74 -21.65 18.08
N LYS A 18 21.42 -21.92 19.36
CA LYS A 18 22.36 -22.48 20.33
C LYS A 18 22.82 -23.90 19.97
N ALA A 19 21.98 -24.67 19.29
CA ALA A 19 22.30 -26.02 18.83
C ALA A 19 23.19 -26.05 17.58
N LEU A 20 23.37 -24.92 16.88
CA LEU A 20 24.12 -24.85 15.62
C LEU A 20 25.62 -24.58 15.88
N PRO A 21 26.53 -25.26 15.16
CA PRO A 21 27.95 -24.92 15.20
C PRO A 21 28.21 -23.56 14.54
N ILE A 22 29.29 -22.90 14.95
CA ILE A 22 29.63 -21.54 14.52
C ILE A 22 29.69 -21.36 13.00
N GLY A 23 30.19 -22.36 12.26
CA GLY A 23 30.21 -22.32 10.79
C GLY A 23 28.81 -22.27 10.15
N GLN A 24 27.85 -23.00 10.73
CA GLN A 24 26.46 -22.96 10.28
C GLN A 24 25.78 -21.63 10.65
N LEU A 25 26.10 -21.04 11.80
CA LEU A 25 25.62 -19.72 12.19
C LEU A 25 26.12 -18.60 11.27
N VAL A 26 27.40 -18.64 10.90
CA VAL A 26 27.98 -17.69 9.93
C VAL A 26 27.35 -17.85 8.55
N LYS A 27 27.07 -19.10 8.11
CA LYS A 27 26.34 -19.34 6.87
C LYS A 27 24.92 -18.77 6.94
N LEU A 28 24.20 -19.09 8.02
CA LEU A 28 22.85 -18.61 8.25
C LEU A 28 22.79 -17.07 8.26
N ASN A 29 23.76 -16.40 8.89
CA ASN A 29 23.89 -14.95 8.90
C ASN A 29 23.95 -14.34 7.49
N LYS A 30 24.75 -14.95 6.60
CA LYS A 30 24.87 -14.50 5.20
C LYS A 30 23.57 -14.67 4.41
N GLU A 31 22.77 -15.69 4.73
CA GLU A 31 21.47 -15.92 4.07
C GLU A 31 20.43 -14.83 4.36
N TYR A 32 20.64 -13.93 5.34
CA TYR A 32 19.71 -12.83 5.62
C TYR A 32 19.77 -11.70 4.58
N ALA A 33 20.81 -11.62 3.75
CA ALA A 33 20.96 -10.57 2.75
C ALA A 33 19.74 -10.49 1.81
N ASP A 34 19.32 -11.63 1.24
CA ASP A 34 18.22 -11.70 0.28
C ASP A 34 16.88 -11.23 0.87
N PRO A 35 16.43 -11.70 2.05
CA PRO A 35 15.21 -11.18 2.68
C PRO A 35 15.22 -9.67 2.93
N PHE A 36 16.37 -9.09 3.32
CA PHE A 36 16.46 -7.64 3.51
C PHE A 36 16.27 -6.89 2.20
N ILE A 37 16.88 -7.37 1.11
CA ILE A 37 16.66 -6.82 -0.24
C ILE A 37 15.17 -6.91 -0.59
N GLN A 38 14.56 -8.09 -0.43
CA GLN A 38 13.14 -8.30 -0.75
C GLN A 38 12.20 -7.39 0.05
N ILE A 39 12.43 -7.22 1.36
CA ILE A 39 11.65 -6.29 2.18
C ILE A 39 11.84 -4.86 1.70
N SER A 40 13.07 -4.45 1.40
CA SER A 40 13.38 -3.08 0.99
C SER A 40 12.71 -2.75 -0.35
N THR A 41 12.75 -3.68 -1.31
CA THR A 41 12.03 -3.55 -2.58
C THR A 41 10.51 -3.51 -2.39
N ARG A 42 9.96 -4.32 -1.47
CA ARG A 42 8.51 -4.29 -1.16
C ARG A 42 8.10 -2.99 -0.49
N GLU A 43 8.92 -2.48 0.42
CA GLU A 43 8.74 -1.20 1.11
C GLU A 43 8.70 -0.05 0.10
N GLU A 44 9.72 0.02 -0.77
CA GLU A 44 9.80 1.02 -1.85
C GLU A 44 8.59 0.96 -2.79
N ASN A 45 8.25 -0.23 -3.31
CA ASN A 45 7.11 -0.40 -4.21
C ASN A 45 5.79 0.01 -3.55
N THR A 46 5.60 -0.33 -2.27
CA THR A 46 4.37 -0.01 -1.53
C THR A 46 4.29 1.50 -1.24
N GLN A 47 5.42 2.14 -0.95
CA GLN A 47 5.49 3.59 -0.76
C GLN A 47 5.21 4.36 -2.06
N ASN A 48 5.75 3.88 -3.18
CA ASN A 48 5.46 4.44 -4.51
C ASN A 48 3.98 4.29 -4.87
N GLU A 49 3.38 3.14 -4.57
CA GLU A 49 1.93 2.91 -4.77
C GLU A 49 1.10 3.89 -3.90
N LEU A 50 1.47 4.08 -2.63
CA LEU A 50 0.80 5.03 -1.74
C LEU A 50 0.87 6.47 -2.27
N GLN A 51 2.04 6.91 -2.73
CA GLN A 51 2.22 8.25 -3.28
C GLN A 51 1.31 8.48 -4.49
N GLN A 52 1.29 7.52 -5.44
CA GLN A 52 0.45 7.61 -6.64
C GLN A 52 -1.05 7.68 -6.29
N LEU A 53 -1.51 6.83 -5.37
CA LEU A 53 -2.90 6.82 -4.93
C LEU A 53 -3.28 8.11 -4.22
N THR A 54 -2.39 8.66 -3.41
CA THR A 54 -2.60 9.91 -2.68
C THR A 54 -2.71 11.10 -3.64
N SER A 55 -1.82 11.19 -4.64
CA SER A 55 -1.91 12.21 -5.69
C SER A 55 -3.19 12.08 -6.53
N ARG A 56 -3.62 10.84 -6.82
CA ARG A 56 -4.88 10.62 -7.52
C ARG A 56 -6.10 11.01 -6.67
N LEU A 57 -6.05 10.73 -5.36
CA LEU A 57 -7.10 11.12 -4.43
C LEU A 57 -7.22 12.64 -4.32
N SER A 58 -6.11 13.36 -4.21
CA SER A 58 -6.11 14.83 -4.16
C SER A 58 -6.72 15.42 -5.44
N PHE A 59 -6.33 14.88 -6.61
CA PHE A 59 -6.91 15.30 -7.88
C PHE A 59 -8.43 15.08 -7.94
N GLN A 60 -8.93 13.92 -7.51
CA GLN A 60 -10.38 13.67 -7.53
C GLN A 60 -11.13 14.55 -6.53
N LYS A 61 -10.55 14.86 -5.37
CA LYS A 61 -11.12 15.80 -4.39
C LYS A 61 -11.21 17.21 -4.94
N GLU A 62 -10.16 17.68 -5.61
CA GLU A 62 -10.16 18.98 -6.29
C GLU A 62 -11.22 19.03 -7.40
N LYS A 63 -11.28 18.00 -8.26
CA LYS A 63 -12.30 17.88 -9.30
C LYS A 63 -13.72 17.92 -8.73
N LEU A 64 -13.98 17.23 -7.61
CA LEU A 64 -15.28 17.24 -6.94
C LEU A 64 -15.61 18.64 -6.39
N ALA A 65 -14.63 19.35 -5.83
CA ALA A 65 -14.82 20.73 -5.37
C ALA A 65 -15.22 21.65 -6.54
N THR A 66 -14.51 21.58 -7.67
CA THR A 66 -14.85 22.35 -8.88
C THR A 66 -16.24 22.02 -9.41
N LEU A 67 -16.64 20.74 -9.38
CA LEU A 67 -18.00 20.34 -9.76
C LEU A 67 -19.04 21.00 -8.85
N ASN A 68 -18.84 20.97 -7.53
CA ASN A 68 -19.78 21.57 -6.59
C ASN A 68 -19.91 23.09 -6.75
N GLU A 69 -18.80 23.79 -7.04
CA GLU A 69 -18.79 25.22 -7.34
C GLU A 69 -19.56 25.56 -8.62
N ALA A 70 -19.56 24.66 -9.61
CA ALA A 70 -20.26 24.86 -10.88
C ALA A 70 -21.80 24.72 -10.79
N SER A 71 -22.37 24.35 -9.63
CA SER A 71 -23.81 24.08 -9.50
C SER A 71 -24.70 25.24 -9.97
N SER A 72 -24.31 26.49 -9.66
CA SER A 72 -25.06 27.68 -10.10
C SER A 72 -25.07 27.89 -11.62
N GLN A 73 -24.01 27.46 -12.30
CA GLN A 73 -23.93 27.51 -13.77
C GLN A 73 -24.80 26.41 -14.37
N ILE A 74 -24.85 25.25 -13.73
CA ILE A 74 -25.63 24.10 -14.16
C ILE A 74 -27.12 24.37 -14.04
N ASP A 75 -27.56 25.12 -13.02
CA ASP A 75 -28.95 25.57 -12.92
C ASP A 75 -29.36 26.47 -14.10
N LYS A 76 -28.46 27.37 -14.54
CA LYS A 76 -28.71 28.22 -15.72
C LYS A 76 -28.77 27.39 -17.00
N ASP A 77 -27.89 26.41 -17.14
CA ASP A 77 -27.86 25.55 -18.32
C ASP A 77 -29.05 24.59 -18.34
N GLU A 78 -29.52 24.11 -17.18
CA GLU A 78 -30.75 23.33 -17.03
C GLU A 78 -31.98 24.17 -17.43
N GLN A 79 -32.05 25.44 -17.06
CA GLN A 79 -33.14 26.33 -17.51
C GLN A 79 -33.15 26.49 -19.03
N ARG A 80 -31.99 26.69 -19.65
CA ARG A 80 -31.86 26.77 -21.12
C ARG A 80 -32.25 25.47 -21.80
N TRP A 81 -31.80 24.34 -21.25
CA TRP A 81 -32.14 23.01 -21.73
C TRP A 81 -33.65 22.75 -21.64
N ARG A 82 -34.31 23.11 -20.53
CA ARG A 82 -35.76 23.00 -20.37
C ARG A 82 -36.52 23.85 -21.37
N ALA A 83 -36.07 25.08 -21.61
CA ALA A 83 -36.67 25.95 -22.62
C ALA A 83 -36.59 25.32 -24.02
N GLN A 84 -35.42 24.79 -24.41
CA GLN A 84 -35.23 24.07 -25.67
C GLN A 84 -36.09 22.80 -25.76
N TYR A 85 -36.23 22.06 -24.67
CA TYR A 85 -37.04 20.84 -24.61
C TYR A 85 -38.54 21.13 -24.76
N GLN A 86 -39.00 22.26 -24.22
CA GLN A 86 -40.39 22.70 -24.30
C GLN A 86 -40.72 23.33 -25.66
N SER A 87 -39.76 23.93 -26.36
CA SER A 87 -39.95 24.55 -27.67
C SER A 87 -40.02 23.55 -28.84
N ILE A 88 -39.93 22.25 -28.59
CA ILE A 88 -40.09 21.21 -29.61
C ILE A 88 -41.57 21.11 -30.03
N GLU A 89 -41.85 21.52 -31.27
CA GLU A 89 -43.15 21.43 -31.91
C GLU A 89 -43.28 20.17 -32.80
N GLY A 90 -44.49 19.85 -33.27
CA GLY A 90 -44.74 18.74 -34.20
C GLY A 90 -45.61 17.60 -33.63
N GLY A 91 -45.78 16.56 -34.45
CA GLY A 91 -46.58 15.38 -34.10
C GLY A 91 -46.02 14.59 -32.90
N ARG A 92 -46.81 13.67 -32.33
CA ARG A 92 -46.38 12.90 -31.13
C ARG A 92 -45.09 12.09 -31.38
N THR A 93 -45.00 11.44 -32.54
CA THR A 93 -43.82 10.64 -32.96
C THR A 93 -42.61 11.52 -33.28
N GLU A 94 -42.84 12.68 -33.91
CA GLU A 94 -41.80 13.63 -34.28
C GLU A 94 -41.17 14.29 -33.04
N ARG A 95 -42.00 14.71 -32.08
CA ARG A 95 -41.53 15.19 -30.78
C ARG A 95 -40.74 14.13 -30.00
N TYR A 96 -41.18 12.88 -30.04
CA TYR A 96 -40.45 11.79 -29.37
C TYR A 96 -39.06 11.59 -30.00
N LEU A 97 -38.98 11.51 -31.33
CA LEU A 97 -37.71 11.38 -32.04
C LEU A 97 -36.80 12.57 -31.73
N GLN A 98 -37.27 13.81 -31.93
CA GLN A 98 -36.49 15.02 -31.70
C GLN A 98 -35.97 15.11 -30.25
N ARG A 99 -36.78 14.74 -29.25
CA ARG A 99 -36.34 14.71 -27.85
C ARG A 99 -35.27 13.65 -27.60
N SER A 100 -35.45 12.46 -28.16
CA SER A 100 -34.52 11.34 -27.96
C SER A 100 -33.18 11.51 -28.69
N THR A 101 -33.15 12.21 -29.83
CA THR A 101 -31.95 12.33 -30.68
C THR A 101 -31.20 13.65 -30.52
N LEU A 102 -31.88 14.77 -30.23
CA LEU A 102 -31.24 16.10 -30.27
C LEU A 102 -30.92 16.69 -28.90
N ILE A 103 -31.72 16.40 -27.88
CA ILE A 103 -31.61 17.10 -26.58
C ILE A 103 -30.83 16.31 -25.53
N GLY A 104 -30.72 14.99 -25.69
CA GLY A 104 -29.89 14.15 -24.80
C GLY A 104 -30.28 14.24 -23.32
N CYS A 105 -29.32 13.96 -22.43
CA CYS A 105 -29.50 14.04 -20.98
C CYS A 105 -29.53 15.49 -20.50
N SER A 106 -30.26 15.75 -19.41
CA SER A 106 -30.28 17.08 -18.82
C SER A 106 -28.90 17.45 -18.23
N PRO A 107 -28.52 18.74 -18.23
CA PRO A 107 -27.31 19.21 -17.57
C PRO A 107 -27.25 18.81 -16.10
N SER A 108 -28.36 18.93 -15.35
CA SER A 108 -28.42 18.49 -13.96
C SER A 108 -28.20 16.99 -13.80
N GLN A 109 -28.75 16.16 -14.69
CA GLN A 109 -28.52 14.71 -14.67
C GLN A 109 -27.05 14.36 -14.94
N SER A 110 -26.46 14.96 -15.98
CA SER A 110 -25.05 14.73 -16.36
C SER A 110 -24.10 15.17 -15.25
N HIS A 111 -24.42 16.28 -14.58
CA HIS A 111 -23.71 16.77 -13.41
C HIS A 111 -23.80 15.80 -12.24
N SER A 112 -25.01 15.36 -11.90
CA SER A 112 -25.24 14.40 -10.81
C SER A 112 -24.46 13.11 -11.04
N ILE A 113 -24.43 12.60 -12.27
CA ILE A 113 -23.63 11.42 -12.63
C ILE A 113 -22.14 11.68 -12.42
N SER A 114 -21.64 12.86 -12.82
CA SER A 114 -20.23 13.24 -12.67
C SER A 114 -19.82 13.35 -11.20
N VAL A 115 -20.67 13.96 -10.37
CA VAL A 115 -20.48 14.06 -8.92
C VAL A 115 -20.45 12.67 -8.30
N MET A 116 -21.46 11.84 -8.56
CA MET A 116 -21.51 10.46 -8.04
C MET A 116 -20.28 9.65 -8.46
N THR A 117 -19.82 9.79 -9.70
CA THR A 117 -18.63 9.09 -10.20
C THR A 117 -17.39 9.52 -9.43
N CYS A 118 -17.17 10.83 -9.25
CA CYS A 118 -16.02 11.34 -8.48
C CYS A 118 -16.08 10.90 -7.01
N THR A 119 -17.26 10.97 -6.37
CA THR A 119 -17.44 10.52 -4.99
C THR A 119 -17.13 9.03 -4.84
N ASN A 120 -17.62 8.19 -5.75
CA ASN A 120 -17.33 6.76 -5.74
C ASN A 120 -15.83 6.47 -5.93
N GLU A 121 -15.17 7.17 -6.86
CA GLU A 121 -13.72 7.06 -7.06
C GLU A 121 -12.94 7.47 -5.81
N ILE A 122 -13.32 8.57 -5.15
CA ILE A 122 -12.71 9.02 -3.89
C ILE A 122 -12.82 7.92 -2.83
N SER A 123 -14.02 7.38 -2.60
CA SER A 123 -14.21 6.33 -1.60
C SER A 123 -13.42 5.05 -1.91
N LEU A 124 -13.29 4.68 -3.19
CA LEU A 124 -12.47 3.54 -3.61
C LEU A 124 -10.97 3.80 -3.36
N LEU A 125 -10.49 5.00 -3.66
CA LEU A 125 -9.10 5.40 -3.43
C LEU A 125 -8.78 5.44 -1.94
N GLU A 126 -9.66 5.99 -1.10
CA GLU A 126 -9.48 6.04 0.35
C GLU A 126 -9.37 4.64 0.97
N ARG A 127 -10.26 3.71 0.59
CA ARG A 127 -10.16 2.31 1.02
C ARG A 127 -8.88 1.64 0.55
N ARG A 128 -8.42 1.96 -0.67
CA ARG A 128 -7.17 1.40 -1.19
C ARG A 128 -5.96 1.94 -0.44
N ILE A 129 -5.94 3.22 -0.11
CA ILE A 129 -4.90 3.85 0.71
C ILE A 129 -4.86 3.19 2.09
N GLU A 130 -5.99 3.01 2.76
CA GLU A 130 -6.05 2.34 4.07
C GLU A 130 -5.46 0.92 4.01
N ASN A 131 -5.77 0.16 2.95
CA ASN A 131 -5.21 -1.17 2.75
C ASN A 131 -3.69 -1.14 2.49
N ILE A 132 -3.19 -0.11 1.82
CA ILE A 132 -1.75 0.08 1.59
C ILE A 132 -1.04 0.45 2.89
N GLU A 133 -1.62 1.30 3.71
CA GLU A 133 -1.08 1.65 5.04
C GLU A 133 -0.95 0.41 5.93
N LYS A 134 -1.96 -0.47 5.94
CA LYS A 134 -1.88 -1.77 6.64
C LYS A 134 -0.76 -2.66 6.09
N ARG A 135 -0.54 -2.66 4.77
CA ARG A 135 0.57 -3.39 4.14
C ARG A 135 1.93 -2.83 4.55
N ILE A 136 2.07 -1.50 4.67
CA ILE A 136 3.30 -0.85 5.14
C ILE A 136 3.59 -1.27 6.58
N GLU A 137 2.59 -1.27 7.46
CA GLU A 137 2.72 -1.74 8.83
C GLU A 137 3.19 -3.20 8.90
N ALA A 138 2.60 -4.08 8.08
CA ALA A 138 3.01 -5.47 7.98
C ALA A 138 4.48 -5.62 7.51
N ILE A 139 4.91 -4.84 6.52
CA ILE A 139 6.30 -4.82 6.04
C ILE A 139 7.24 -4.34 7.15
N ALA A 140 6.85 -3.30 7.91
CA ALA A 140 7.63 -2.79 9.03
C ALA A 140 7.81 -3.84 10.13
N ASN A 141 6.74 -4.56 10.47
CA ASN A 141 6.79 -5.67 11.43
C ASN A 141 7.70 -6.80 10.92
N ASP A 142 7.59 -7.19 9.65
CA ASP A 142 8.45 -8.21 9.04
C ASP A 142 9.93 -7.81 9.10
N LYS A 143 10.23 -6.54 8.82
CA LYS A 143 11.58 -5.97 8.90
C LYS A 143 12.11 -6.01 10.33
N ALA A 144 11.29 -5.63 11.32
CA ALA A 144 11.67 -5.67 12.72
C ALA A 144 12.02 -7.09 13.19
N LEU A 145 11.22 -8.09 12.80
CA LEU A 145 11.49 -9.50 13.12
C LEU A 145 12.82 -9.98 12.52
N LEU A 146 13.07 -9.69 11.23
CA LEU A 146 14.34 -10.05 10.60
C LEU A 146 15.55 -9.39 11.27
N ILE A 147 15.43 -8.11 11.65
CA ILE A 147 16.49 -7.40 12.40
C ILE A 147 16.74 -8.08 13.74
N GLN A 148 15.68 -8.47 14.45
CA GLN A 148 15.79 -9.14 15.74
C GLN A 148 16.49 -10.50 15.60
N GLU A 149 16.10 -11.30 14.61
CA GLU A 149 16.73 -12.58 14.27
C GLU A 149 18.23 -12.39 14.00
N LEU A 150 18.58 -11.45 13.13
CA LEU A 150 19.96 -11.19 12.75
C LEU A 150 20.80 -10.70 13.94
N LYS A 151 20.23 -9.83 14.80
CA LYS A 151 20.88 -9.37 16.03
C LYS A 151 21.19 -10.53 16.99
N MET A 152 20.25 -11.44 17.17
CA MET A 152 20.45 -12.62 18.02
C MET A 152 21.55 -13.53 17.48
N ILE A 153 21.53 -13.82 16.17
CA ILE A 153 22.59 -14.60 15.52
C ILE A 153 23.95 -13.93 15.68
N ASN A 154 24.05 -12.63 15.37
CA ASN A 154 25.30 -11.86 15.48
C ASN A 154 25.86 -11.85 16.90
N ARG A 155 24.99 -11.64 17.90
CA ARG A 155 25.39 -11.68 19.31
C ARG A 155 25.94 -13.05 19.67
N PHE A 156 25.23 -14.12 19.31
CA PHE A 156 25.66 -15.47 19.65
C PHE A 156 26.97 -15.86 18.95
N ILE A 157 27.19 -15.46 17.70
CA ILE A 157 28.47 -15.62 17.00
C ILE A 157 29.59 -14.86 17.73
N SER A 158 29.33 -13.64 18.18
CA SER A 158 30.31 -12.83 18.92
C SER A 158 30.70 -13.50 20.25
N ASP A 159 29.71 -13.95 21.02
CA ASP A 159 29.91 -14.61 22.30
C ASP A 159 30.74 -15.90 22.15
N LEU A 160 30.45 -16.72 21.13
CA LEU A 160 31.22 -17.93 20.82
C LEU A 160 32.67 -17.63 20.40
N ARG A 161 32.89 -16.59 19.59
CA ARG A 161 34.25 -16.20 19.19
C ARG A 161 35.07 -15.74 20.38
N GLN A 162 34.48 -14.97 21.30
CA GLN A 162 35.16 -14.53 22.51
C GLN A 162 35.51 -15.70 23.42
N ALA A 163 34.60 -16.67 23.60
CA ALA A 163 34.86 -17.86 24.41
C ALA A 163 36.07 -18.66 23.90
N VAL A 164 36.18 -18.87 22.57
CA VAL A 164 37.31 -19.57 21.95
C VAL A 164 38.65 -18.83 22.11
N ILE A 165 38.62 -17.50 22.15
CA ILE A 165 39.83 -16.68 22.37
C ILE A 165 40.23 -16.65 23.86
N SER A 166 39.27 -16.89 24.76
CA SER A 166 39.45 -16.77 26.22
C SER A 166 39.84 -18.08 26.90
N GLU A 167 39.80 -19.23 26.20
CA GLU A 167 40.39 -20.48 26.71
C GLU A 167 41.92 -20.39 26.61
N PRO A 168 42.65 -20.25 27.73
CA PRO A 168 44.09 -20.35 27.69
C PRO A 168 44.44 -21.80 27.36
N THR A 169 45.42 -21.97 26.47
CA THR A 169 46.26 -23.15 26.33
C THR A 169 46.94 -23.48 27.66
N MET A 170 46.17 -23.98 28.63
CA MET A 170 46.67 -24.56 29.86
C MET A 170 47.04 -26.01 29.55
N GLY A 171 48.33 -26.21 29.27
CA GLY A 171 48.97 -27.51 29.49
C GLY A 171 49.62 -28.15 28.28
N ILE A 172 50.67 -27.54 27.73
CA ILE A 172 51.91 -28.29 27.46
C ILE A 172 53.06 -27.41 27.93
N SER A 173 53.32 -27.45 29.24
CA SER A 173 54.62 -27.10 29.81
C SER A 173 55.34 -28.40 30.10
N ALA A 174 56.60 -28.42 29.70
CA ALA A 174 57.55 -29.52 29.69
C ALA A 174 57.48 -30.48 30.89
N MET A 175 57.54 -31.79 30.59
CA MET A 175 58.49 -32.75 31.18
C MET A 175 58.77 -33.85 30.16
#